data_AF-A0A6I3V0B4-F1
#
_entry.id   AF-A0A6I3V0B4-F1
#
_cell.length_a   1.000
_cell.length_b   1.000
_cell.length_c   1.000
_cell.angle_alpha   90.00
_cell.angle_beta   90.00
_cell.angle_gamma   90.00
#
_symmetry.space_group_name_H-M   'P 1'
#
loop_
_entity.id
_entity.type
_entity.pdbx_description
1 polymer ?
#
loop_
_entity_poly.entity_id
_entity_poly.type
_entity_poly.pdbx_seq_one_letter_code
_entity_poly.pdbx_strand_id
1 'polypeptide(L)'
;KLGYAHARLDKQLQRKSIEKRFFALVKGAVVLEPEGEIIAPIARDVDSIITRRVAKGGKYAHTSYKVVASYGNIHLVDIRLHTGRTHQI
;
A
#
# COMPACT_ATOMS: atom_id res chain seq x y z
N LYS A 1 2.22 -27.31 12.30
CA LYS A 1 1.75 -26.35 11.26
C LYS A 1 0.38 -26.80 10.77
N LEU A 2 -0.71 -26.22 11.29
CA LEU A 2 -2.07 -26.69 11.01
C LEU A 2 -2.59 -26.10 9.68
N GLY A 3 -2.74 -26.95 8.66
CA GLY A 3 -3.29 -26.55 7.35
C GLY A 3 -4.70 -25.93 7.42
N TYR A 4 -5.46 -26.24 8.47
CA TYR A 4 -6.78 -25.66 8.73
C TYR A 4 -6.72 -24.15 9.02
N ALA A 5 -5.72 -23.68 9.76
CA ALA A 5 -5.55 -22.25 10.05
C ALA A 5 -5.17 -21.47 8.78
N HIS A 6 -4.29 -22.04 7.95
CA HIS A 6 -3.92 -21.47 6.65
C HIS A 6 -5.12 -21.34 5.71
N ALA A 7 -5.90 -22.41 5.52
CA ALA A 7 -7.07 -22.39 4.64
C ALA A 7 -8.15 -21.39 5.10
N ARG A 8 -8.32 -21.22 6.42
CA ARG A 8 -9.29 -20.27 6.98
C ARG A 8 -8.84 -18.81 6.83
N LEU A 9 -7.55 -18.53 7.01
CA LEU A 9 -6.98 -17.20 6.72
C LEU A 9 -7.04 -16.88 5.23
N ASP A 10 -6.75 -17.83 4.35
CA ASP A 10 -6.87 -17.65 2.90
C ASP A 10 -8.31 -17.33 2.48
N LYS A 11 -9.30 -18.01 3.05
CA LYS A 11 -10.72 -17.67 2.81
C LYS A 11 -11.08 -16.26 3.28
N GLN A 12 -10.52 -15.79 4.40
CA GLN A 12 -10.74 -14.40 4.88
C GLN A 12 -10.02 -13.37 4.01
N LEU A 13 -8.79 -13.67 3.57
CA LEU A 13 -8.06 -12.87 2.58
C LEU A 13 -8.83 -12.76 1.26
N GLN A 14 -9.40 -13.87 0.77
CA GLN A 14 -10.21 -13.88 -0.46
C GLN A 14 -11.49 -13.07 -0.32
N ARG A 15 -12.09 -13.04 0.88
CA ARG A 15 -13.29 -12.23 1.19
C ARG A 15 -12.97 -10.74 1.42
N LYS A 16 -11.72 -10.30 1.27
CA LYS A 16 -11.26 -8.94 1.62
C LYS A 16 -11.63 -8.50 3.04
N SER A 17 -11.86 -9.44 3.96
CA SER A 17 -12.27 -9.12 5.33
C SER A 17 -11.10 -8.73 6.23
N ILE A 18 -9.88 -8.76 5.70
CA ILE A 18 -8.66 -8.37 6.40
C ILE A 18 -8.26 -6.99 5.91
N GLU A 19 -8.31 -6.04 6.82
CA GLU A 19 -7.80 -4.70 6.60
C GLU A 19 -6.34 -4.61 7.00
N LYS A 20 -5.50 -4.07 6.11
CA LYS A 20 -4.09 -3.83 6.39
C LYS A 20 -3.87 -2.33 6.50
N ARG A 21 -3.48 -1.87 7.69
CA ARG A 21 -3.12 -0.48 7.97
C ARG A 21 -1.67 -0.35 8.39
N PHE A 22 -1.06 0.77 8.01
CA PHE A 22 0.32 1.13 8.33
C PHE A 22 0.40 2.61 8.65
N PHE A 23 1.29 2.97 9.57
CA PHE A 23 1.69 4.36 9.75
C PHE A 23 3.04 4.59 9.09
N ALA A 24 3.17 5.70 8.36
CA ALA A 24 4.42 6.09 7.73
C ALA A 24 4.70 7.58 7.94
N LEU A 25 5.99 7.92 8.01
CA LEU A 25 6.46 9.30 7.93
C LEU A 25 6.85 9.59 6.49
N VAL A 26 6.16 10.54 5.86
CA VAL A 26 6.39 10.95 4.47
C VAL A 26 7.02 12.32 4.46
N LYS A 27 8.12 12.49 3.72
CA LYS A 27 8.77 13.77 3.51
C LYS A 27 8.26 14.40 2.21
N GLY A 28 7.81 15.64 2.26
CA GLY A 28 7.32 16.38 1.09
C GLY A 28 7.46 17.89 1.29
N ALA A 29 7.89 18.60 0.24
CA ALA A 29 7.94 20.06 0.25
C ALA A 29 6.55 20.71 0.04
N VAL A 30 5.60 19.93 -0.46
CA VAL A 30 4.22 20.33 -0.73
C VAL A 30 3.33 19.77 0.38
N VAL A 31 2.38 20.58 0.84
CA VAL A 31 1.35 20.15 1.79
C VAL A 31 0.54 19.02 1.14
N LEU A 32 0.50 17.86 1.80
CA LEU A 32 -0.34 16.75 1.38
C LEU A 32 -1.81 17.09 1.63
N GLU A 33 -2.68 16.66 0.72
CA GLU A 33 -4.12 16.67 0.96
C GLU A 33 -4.46 15.83 2.21
N PRO A 34 -5.49 16.20 2.99
CA PRO A 34 -5.84 15.52 4.24
C PRO A 34 -6.10 14.02 4.08
N GLU A 35 -6.60 13.62 2.92
CA GLU A 35 -6.81 12.23 2.53
C GLU A 35 -6.70 12.08 1.01
N GLY A 36 -6.42 10.87 0.54
CA GLY A 36 -6.34 10.61 -0.89
C GLY A 36 -6.29 9.14 -1.25
N GLU A 37 -6.52 8.88 -2.54
CA GLU A 37 -6.39 7.56 -3.13
C GLU A 37 -5.26 7.53 -4.16
N ILE A 38 -4.45 6.48 -4.10
CA ILE A 38 -3.37 6.20 -5.04
C ILE A 38 -3.73 4.91 -5.76
N ILE A 39 -4.16 5.07 -7.02
CA ILE A 39 -4.48 3.97 -7.93
C ILE A 39 -3.44 3.98 -9.06
N ALA A 40 -2.38 3.21 -8.86
CA ALA A 40 -1.22 3.21 -9.75
C ALA A 40 -0.73 1.76 -9.95
N PRO A 41 -0.87 1.17 -11.14
CA PRO A 41 -0.43 -0.21 -11.36
C PRO A 41 1.08 -0.37 -11.19
N ILE A 42 1.51 -1.42 -10.49
CA ILE A 42 2.91 -1.66 -10.13
C ILE A 42 3.46 -2.84 -10.94
N ALA A 43 4.57 -2.61 -11.64
CA ALA A 43 5.33 -3.61 -12.36
C ALA A 43 6.70 -3.85 -11.71
N ARG A 44 7.31 -5.01 -11.99
CA ARG A 44 8.73 -5.22 -11.76
C ARG A 44 9.52 -4.43 -12.79
N ASP A 45 10.62 -3.83 -12.35
CA ASP A 45 11.52 -3.15 -13.28
C ASP A 45 12.20 -4.17 -14.19
N VAL A 46 12.44 -3.82 -15.46
CA VAL A 46 13.00 -4.76 -16.44
C VAL A 46 14.44 -5.13 -16.10
N ASP A 47 15.19 -4.19 -15.51
CA ASP A 47 16.61 -4.34 -15.20
C ASP A 47 16.87 -4.85 -13.77
N SER A 48 15.83 -5.12 -12.98
CA SER A 48 15.99 -5.51 -11.58
C SER A 48 14.98 -6.55 -11.10
N ILE A 49 15.49 -7.58 -10.43
CA ILE A 49 14.65 -8.56 -9.76
C ILE A 49 13.96 -7.98 -8.50
N ILE A 50 14.50 -6.94 -7.87
CA ILE A 50 13.96 -6.41 -6.61
C ILE A 50 13.10 -5.16 -6.85
N THR A 51 13.53 -4.28 -7.74
CA THR A 51 12.92 -2.95 -7.94
C THR A 51 11.53 -3.06 -8.55
N ARG A 52 10.67 -2.11 -8.17
CA ARG A 52 9.29 -1.98 -8.65
C ARG A 52 9.08 -0.55 -9.13
N ARG A 53 8.24 -0.38 -10.14
CA ARG A 53 7.89 0.93 -10.71
C ARG A 53 6.41 0.99 -11.05
N VAL A 54 5.87 2.21 -11.08
CA VAL A 54 4.54 2.45 -11.65
C VAL A 54 4.62 2.30 -13.16
N ALA A 55 3.77 1.47 -13.76
CA ALA A 55 3.73 1.25 -15.19
C ALA A 55 2.33 0.83 -15.64
N LYS A 56 1.86 1.31 -16.81
CA LYS A 56 0.51 1.00 -17.32
C LYS A 56 0.23 -0.51 -17.45
N GLY A 57 1.24 -1.32 -17.81
CA GLY A 57 1.13 -2.78 -17.88
C GLY A 57 1.35 -3.51 -16.54
N GLY A 58 1.45 -2.79 -15.44
CA GLY A 58 1.66 -3.34 -14.10
C GLY A 58 0.41 -4.01 -13.53
N LYS A 59 0.58 -4.67 -12.37
CA LYS A 59 -0.53 -5.24 -11.63
C LYS A 59 -1.28 -4.13 -10.90
N TYR A 60 -2.61 -4.18 -10.91
CA TYR A 60 -3.45 -3.25 -10.16
C TYR A 60 -3.01 -3.14 -8.69
N ALA A 61 -2.80 -1.90 -8.26
CA ALA A 61 -2.47 -1.54 -6.89
C ALA A 61 -3.30 -0.33 -6.46
N HIS A 62 -3.84 -0.41 -5.25
CA HIS A 62 -4.71 0.60 -4.67
C HIS A 62 -4.41 0.79 -3.19
N THR A 63 -4.12 2.03 -2.84
CA THR A 63 -3.78 2.48 -1.50
C THR A 63 -4.60 3.72 -1.21
N SER A 64 -5.20 3.82 -0.02
CA SER A 64 -5.76 5.08 0.47
C SER A 64 -4.96 5.56 1.66
N TYR A 65 -4.81 6.86 1.85
CA TYR A 65 -4.12 7.42 2.99
C TYR A 65 -4.92 8.56 3.63
N LYS A 66 -4.64 8.82 4.90
CA LYS A 66 -5.10 9.98 5.65
C LYS A 66 -3.96 10.60 6.43
N VAL A 67 -3.79 11.91 6.34
CA VAL A 67 -2.82 12.66 7.15
C VAL A 67 -3.33 12.71 8.59
N VAL A 68 -2.49 12.26 9.51
CA VAL A 68 -2.77 12.22 10.95
C VAL A 68 -2.18 13.46 11.62
N ALA A 69 -0.96 13.81 11.26
CA ALA A 69 -0.25 14.98 11.78
C ALA A 69 0.80 15.47 10.78
N SER A 70 1.10 16.77 10.83
CA SER A 70 2.09 17.44 9.98
C SER A 70 3.09 18.20 10.84
N TYR A 71 4.37 18.02 10.55
CA TYR A 71 5.51 18.62 11.24
C TYR A 71 6.44 19.27 10.20
N GLY A 72 6.09 20.48 9.74
CA GLY A 72 6.81 21.13 8.65
C GLY A 72 6.69 20.34 7.34
N ASN A 73 7.81 19.80 6.84
CA ASN A 73 7.89 19.01 5.61
C ASN A 73 7.81 17.49 5.84
N ILE A 74 7.40 17.05 7.03
CA ILE A 74 7.21 15.64 7.39
C ILE A 74 5.76 15.44 7.82
N HIS A 75 5.09 14.42 7.28
CA HIS A 75 3.70 14.09 7.56
C HIS A 75 3.58 12.66 8.07
N LEU A 76 2.90 12.47 9.19
CA LEU A 76 2.46 11.16 9.66
C LEU A 76 1.17 10.79 8.94
N VAL A 77 1.16 9.67 8.23
CA VAL A 77 0.01 9.20 7.44
C VAL A 77 -0.46 7.83 7.91
N ASP A 78 -1.78 7.65 8.07
CA ASP A 78 -2.47 6.35 8.18
C ASP A 78 -2.73 5.84 6.76
N ILE A 79 -2.16 4.70 6.41
CA ILE A 79 -2.22 4.10 5.08
C ILE A 79 -3.02 2.80 5.16
N ARG A 80 -4.06 2.69 4.34
CA ARG A 80 -4.83 1.46 4.14
C ARG A 80 -4.52 0.85 2.78
N LEU A 81 -4.13 -0.42 2.79
CA LEU A 81 -3.86 -1.19 1.58
C LEU A 81 -5.11 -1.98 1.14
N HIS A 82 -5.63 -1.67 -0.05
CA HIS A 82 -6.71 -2.44 -0.68
C HIS A 82 -6.17 -3.61 -1.54
N THR A 83 -4.88 -3.56 -1.84
CA THR A 83 -4.10 -4.60 -2.52
C THR A 83 -2.76 -4.81 -1.80
N GLY A 84 -2.08 -5.94 -2.02
CA GLY A 84 -0.80 -6.23 -1.38
C GLY A 84 0.33 -6.49 -2.38
N ARG A 85 0.72 -5.49 -3.18
CA ARG A 85 1.86 -5.61 -4.11
C ARG A 85 3.19 -5.36 -3.39
N THR A 86 4.25 -5.97 -3.89
CA THR A 86 5.61 -5.74 -3.38
C THR A 86 5.98 -4.26 -3.54
N HIS A 87 6.51 -3.63 -2.49
CA HIS A 87 6.86 -2.19 -2.46
C HIS A 87 5.69 -1.27 -2.84
N GLN A 88 4.50 -1.53 -2.31
CA GLN A 88 3.31 -0.73 -2.61
C GLN A 88 3.17 0.55 -1.76
N ILE A 89 3.68 0.55 -0.53
CA ILE A 89 3.83 1.76 0.31
C ILE A 89 5.20 2.35 -0.01
#